data_AF-A0A517YF72-F1
#
_entry.id   AF-A0A517YF72-F1
#
_cell.length_a   1.000
_cell.length_b   1.000
_cell.length_c   1.000
_cell.angle_alpha   90.00
_cell.angle_beta   90.00
_cell.angle_gamma   90.00
#
_symmetry.space_group_name_H-M   'P 1'
#
loop_
_entity.id
_entity.type
_entity.pdbx_description
1 polymer ?
#
loop_
_entity_poly.entity_id
_entity_poly.type
_entity_poly.pdbx_seq_one_letter_code
_entity_poly.pdbx_strand_id
1 'polypeptide(L)'
;MNKLLAFSALAEAATGVALIVVPSLVARLLLGTELSGVALAVGRVAGISLLSLGIACWPGKAPSRAAFWGMTTYGLFVTLYLLYLGIRGEWVGPLLWPAVALHALLTVLLAREWFNAQRA
;
A
#
# COMPACT_ATOMS: atom_id res chain seq x y z
N MET A 1 15.12 -14.13 15.66
CA MET A 1 14.62 -13.32 14.52
C MET A 1 15.10 -13.97 13.24
N ASN A 2 14.20 -14.24 12.29
CA ASN A 2 14.60 -14.78 10.98
C ASN A 2 15.23 -13.66 10.16
N LYS A 3 16.57 -13.59 10.17
CA LYS A 3 17.34 -12.53 9.48
C LYS A 3 16.99 -12.43 8.00
N LEU A 4 16.75 -13.57 7.34
CA LEU A 4 16.33 -13.62 5.95
C LEU A 4 14.97 -12.94 5.74
N LEU A 5 13.98 -13.24 6.59
CA LEU A 5 12.65 -12.63 6.50
C LEU A 5 12.71 -11.10 6.73
N ALA A 6 13.52 -10.66 7.69
CA ALA A 6 13.72 -9.22 7.93
C ALA A 6 14.31 -8.53 6.69
N PHE A 7 15.32 -9.14 6.07
CA PHE A 7 15.93 -8.63 4.86
C PHE A 7 14.95 -8.60 3.68
N SER A 8 14.20 -9.67 3.44
CA SER A 8 13.17 -9.73 2.40
C SER A 8 12.11 -8.65 2.62
N ALA A 9 11.58 -8.51 3.84
CA ALA A 9 10.58 -7.49 4.16
C ALA A 9 11.11 -6.06 3.93
N LEU A 10 12.37 -5.80 4.26
CA LEU A 10 13.03 -4.52 4.01
C LEU A 10 13.23 -4.25 2.52
N ALA A 11 13.70 -5.25 1.77
CA ALA A 11 13.93 -5.13 0.33
C ALA A 11 12.63 -4.85 -0.43
N GLU A 12 11.55 -5.59 -0.11
CA GLU A 12 10.23 -5.35 -0.70
C GLU A 12 9.67 -3.99 -0.33
N ALA A 13 9.81 -3.57 0.95
CA ALA A 13 9.38 -2.23 1.35
C ALA A 13 10.14 -1.13 0.62
N ALA A 14 11.46 -1.28 0.42
CA ALA A 14 12.29 -0.34 -0.32
C ALA A 14 11.87 -0.26 -1.80
N THR A 15 11.63 -1.42 -2.44
CA THR A 15 11.08 -1.48 -3.80
C THR A 15 9.71 -0.82 -3.88
N GLY A 16 8.86 -1.06 -2.87
CA GLY A 16 7.55 -0.44 -2.77
C GLY A 16 7.61 1.08 -2.71
N VAL A 17 8.49 1.64 -1.88
CA VAL A 17 8.76 3.08 -1.83
C VAL A 17 9.28 3.59 -3.17
N ALA A 18 10.21 2.89 -3.82
CA ALA A 18 10.73 3.27 -5.13
C ALA A 18 9.63 3.30 -6.21
N LEU A 19 8.70 2.33 -6.21
CA LEU A 19 7.55 2.30 -7.12
C LEU A 19 6.54 3.44 -6.85
N ILE A 20 6.42 3.91 -5.60
CA ILE A 20 5.57 5.06 -5.28
C ILE A 20 6.17 6.36 -5.84
N VAL A 21 7.48 6.56 -5.64
CA VAL A 21 8.16 7.82 -5.94
C VAL A 21 8.61 7.90 -7.40
N VAL A 22 9.28 6.87 -7.92
CA VAL A 22 9.88 6.81 -9.27
C VAL A 22 9.45 5.55 -10.06
N PRO A 23 8.14 5.30 -10.26
CA PRO A 23 7.64 4.07 -10.88
C PRO A 23 8.23 3.77 -12.26
N SER A 24 8.40 4.78 -13.12
CA SER A 24 8.92 4.58 -14.48
C SER A 24 10.38 4.11 -14.49
N LEU A 25 11.22 4.62 -13.57
CA LEU A 25 12.61 4.18 -13.45
C LEU A 25 12.67 2.73 -13.00
N VAL A 26 11.89 2.36 -11.99
CA VAL A 26 11.84 0.98 -11.48
C VAL A 26 11.38 0.03 -12.58
N ALA A 27 10.31 0.36 -13.30
CA ALA A 27 9.84 -0.46 -14.42
C ALA A 27 10.87 -0.55 -15.54
N ARG A 28 11.58 0.52 -15.88
CA ARG A 28 12.63 0.48 -16.88
C ARG A 28 13.77 -0.44 -16.48
N LEU A 29 14.20 -0.39 -15.22
CA LEU A 29 15.27 -1.24 -14.71
C LEU A 29 14.86 -2.72 -14.62
N LEU A 30 13.61 -3.01 -14.26
CA LEU A 30 13.12 -4.38 -14.07
C LEU A 30 12.57 -5.02 -15.35
N LEU A 31 11.89 -4.24 -16.19
CA LEU A 31 11.08 -4.71 -17.32
C LEU A 31 11.58 -4.18 -18.67
N GLY A 32 12.59 -3.29 -18.67
CA GLY A 32 13.17 -2.71 -19.89
C GLY A 32 12.35 -1.57 -20.51
N THR A 33 11.22 -1.18 -19.92
CA THR A 33 10.35 -0.11 -20.44
C THR A 33 9.79 0.78 -19.34
N GLU A 34 9.54 2.05 -19.65
CA GLU A 34 8.99 3.02 -18.70
C GLU A 34 7.46 2.93 -18.61
N LEU A 35 6.91 3.09 -17.41
CA LEU A 35 5.47 3.21 -17.23
C LEU A 35 4.97 4.57 -17.72
N SER A 36 3.78 4.57 -18.33
CA SER A 36 3.07 5.77 -18.77
C SER A 36 1.56 5.64 -18.56
N GLY A 37 0.85 6.78 -18.54
CA GLY A 37 -0.60 6.83 -18.38
C GLY A 37 -1.10 6.05 -17.16
N VAL A 38 -2.13 5.21 -17.34
CA VAL A 38 -2.74 4.39 -16.28
C VAL A 38 -1.73 3.45 -15.61
N ALA A 39 -0.69 2.99 -16.33
CA ALA A 39 0.31 2.10 -15.75
C ALA A 39 1.08 2.76 -14.60
N LEU A 40 1.23 4.09 -14.59
CA LEU A 40 1.81 4.83 -13.46
C LEU A 40 0.96 4.68 -12.20
N ALA A 41 -0.37 4.75 -12.34
CA ALA A 41 -1.28 4.57 -11.21
C ALA A 41 -1.23 3.15 -10.66
N VAL A 42 -1.26 2.16 -11.55
CA VAL A 42 -1.13 0.75 -11.17
C VAL A 42 0.22 0.49 -10.50
N GLY A 43 1.31 1.04 -11.03
CA GLY A 43 2.65 0.91 -10.46
C GLY A 43 2.76 1.49 -9.04
N ARG A 44 2.14 2.64 -8.78
CA ARG A 44 2.11 3.23 -7.43
C ARG A 44 1.27 2.40 -6.46
N VAL A 45 0.11 1.88 -6.90
CA VAL A 45 -0.70 0.95 -6.08
C VAL A 45 0.09 -0.31 -5.75
N ALA A 46 0.81 -0.89 -6.71
CA ALA A 46 1.71 -2.02 -6.47
C ALA A 46 2.79 -1.66 -5.44
N GLY A 47 3.37 -0.47 -5.52
CA GLY A 47 4.33 0.04 -4.54
C GLY A 47 3.75 0.15 -3.13
N ILE A 48 2.52 0.66 -2.99
CA ILE A 48 1.78 0.71 -1.71
C ILE A 48 1.56 -0.70 -1.14
N SER A 49 1.22 -1.66 -2.00
CA SER A 49 1.07 -3.07 -1.60
C SER A 49 2.37 -3.67 -1.07
N LEU A 50 3.51 -3.46 -1.76
CA LEU A 50 4.82 -3.98 -1.32
C LEU A 50 5.28 -3.35 0.00
N LEU A 51 5.09 -2.04 0.16
CA LEU A 51 5.36 -1.36 1.45
C LEU A 51 4.54 -1.98 2.59
N SER A 52 3.25 -2.21 2.34
CA SER A 52 2.33 -2.81 3.31
C SER A 52 2.70 -4.26 3.63
N LEU A 53 3.14 -5.02 2.62
CA LEU A 53 3.64 -6.39 2.77
C LEU A 53 4.89 -6.42 3.64
N GLY A 54 5.86 -5.53 3.41
CA GLY A 54 7.06 -5.42 4.24
C GLY A 54 6.73 -5.14 5.72
N ILE A 55 5.74 -4.28 5.99
CA ILE A 55 5.28 -3.99 7.37
C ILE A 55 4.60 -5.20 8.03
N ALA A 56 3.82 -5.96 7.25
CA ALA A 56 3.14 -7.17 7.71
C ALA A 56 4.14 -8.32 7.96
N CYS A 57 5.13 -8.49 7.09
CA CYS A 57 6.11 -9.57 7.17
C CYS A 57 7.29 -9.27 8.11
N TRP A 58 7.32 -8.09 8.75
CA TRP A 58 8.38 -7.76 9.70
C TRP A 58 8.39 -8.71 10.91
N PRO A 59 9.53 -9.35 11.24
CA PRO A 59 9.58 -10.33 12.30
C PRO A 59 9.35 -9.71 13.68
N GLY A 60 8.73 -10.48 14.58
CA GLY A 60 8.55 -10.11 15.99
C GLY A 60 7.16 -9.59 16.35
N LYS A 61 6.23 -9.46 15.40
CA LYS A 61 4.81 -9.21 15.67
C LYS A 61 4.03 -10.51 15.74
N ALA A 62 3.02 -10.57 16.61
CA ALA A 62 2.01 -11.64 16.56
C ALA A 62 1.29 -11.60 15.18
N PRO A 63 0.89 -12.74 14.60
CA PRO A 63 0.31 -12.79 13.24
C PRO A 63 -0.88 -11.85 13.03
N SER A 64 -1.79 -11.75 14.00
CA SER A 64 -2.94 -10.83 13.95
C SER A 64 -2.52 -9.37 13.93
N ARG A 65 -1.53 -8.99 14.74
CA ARG A 65 -0.99 -7.62 14.80
C ARG A 65 -0.23 -7.26 13.53
N ALA A 66 0.52 -8.21 12.97
CA ALA A 66 1.18 -8.07 11.67
C ALA A 66 0.17 -7.79 10.55
N ALA A 67 -0.85 -8.63 10.41
CA ALA A 67 -1.91 -8.47 9.42
C ALA A 67 -2.66 -7.14 9.59
N PHE A 68 -2.97 -6.77 10.83
CA PHE A 68 -3.59 -5.48 11.16
C PHE A 68 -2.80 -4.29 10.63
N TRP A 69 -1.49 -4.23 10.92
CA TRP A 69 -0.64 -3.11 10.48
C TRP A 69 -0.47 -3.09 8.96
N GLY A 70 -0.35 -4.25 8.32
CA GLY A 70 -0.31 -4.36 6.86
C GLY A 70 -1.57 -3.82 6.21
N MET A 71 -2.74 -4.32 6.63
CA MET A 71 -4.03 -3.91 6.07
C MET A 71 -4.37 -2.44 6.33
N THR A 72 -4.04 -1.94 7.52
CA THR A 72 -4.26 -0.51 7.86
C THR A 72 -3.36 0.39 7.02
N THR A 73 -2.08 0.02 6.84
CA THR A 73 -1.15 0.75 5.96
C THR A 73 -1.68 0.77 4.53
N TYR A 74 -1.99 -0.40 3.97
CA TYR A 74 -2.48 -0.51 2.61
C TYR A 74 -3.74 0.34 2.40
N GLY A 75 -4.75 0.15 3.25
CA GLY A 75 -6.02 0.85 3.16
C GLY A 75 -5.85 2.38 3.25
N LEU A 76 -5.00 2.87 4.16
CA LEU A 76 -4.75 4.30 4.30
C LEU A 76 -4.09 4.88 3.05
N PHE A 77 -2.95 4.33 2.63
CA PHE A 77 -2.19 4.89 1.51
C PHE A 77 -2.93 4.73 0.18
N VAL A 78 -3.63 3.61 -0.05
CA VAL A 78 -4.42 3.43 -1.28
C VAL A 78 -5.61 4.40 -1.31
N THR A 79 -6.27 4.65 -0.17
CA THR A 79 -7.36 5.64 -0.08
C THR A 79 -6.85 7.03 -0.44
N LEU A 80 -5.73 7.47 0.16
CA LEU A 80 -5.14 8.77 -0.11
C LEU A 80 -4.75 8.91 -1.59
N TYR A 81 -4.16 7.86 -2.17
CA TYR A 81 -3.73 7.90 -3.56
C TYR A 81 -4.89 7.92 -4.56
N LEU A 82 -5.91 7.07 -4.35
CA LEU A 82 -7.10 7.06 -5.20
C LEU A 82 -7.90 8.37 -5.07
N LEU A 83 -7.98 8.93 -3.86
CA LEU A 83 -8.60 10.25 -3.63
C LEU A 83 -7.84 11.33 -4.40
N TYR A 84 -6.51 11.32 -4.36
CA TYR A 84 -5.67 12.21 -5.15
C TYR A 84 -5.98 12.10 -6.66
N LEU A 85 -6.03 10.88 -7.20
CA LEU A 85 -6.36 10.66 -8.62
C LEU A 85 -7.77 11.16 -8.98
N GLY A 86 -8.74 10.90 -8.10
CA GLY A 86 -10.12 11.35 -8.27
C GLY A 86 -10.26 12.87 -8.27
N ILE A 87 -9.58 13.56 -7.35
CA ILE A 87 -9.60 15.04 -7.25
C ILE A 87 -8.90 15.69 -8.45
N ARG A 88 -7.78 15.12 -8.90
CA ARG A 88 -7.04 15.64 -10.06
C ARG A 88 -7.76 15.42 -11.39
N GLY A 89 -8.79 14.57 -11.41
CA GLY A 89 -9.59 14.29 -12.60
C GLY A 89 -8.83 13.52 -13.68
N GLU A 90 -7.66 12.94 -13.36
CA GLU A 90 -6.78 12.32 -14.36
C GLU A 90 -7.41 11.04 -14.95
N TRP A 91 -8.11 10.25 -14.13
CA TRP A 91 -8.67 8.95 -14.53
C TRP A 91 -9.94 8.63 -13.74
N VAL A 92 -11.09 9.15 -14.15
CA VAL A 92 -12.35 9.01 -13.38
C VAL A 92 -13.20 7.86 -13.92
N GLY A 93 -12.70 6.63 -13.76
CA GLY A 93 -13.50 5.43 -14.00
C GLY A 93 -14.67 5.34 -13.00
N PRO A 94 -15.79 4.69 -13.35
CA PRO A 94 -16.99 4.64 -12.51
C PRO A 94 -16.75 4.00 -11.13
N LEU A 95 -15.73 3.16 -11.00
CA LEU A 95 -15.39 2.46 -9.76
C LEU A 95 -14.36 3.18 -8.87
N LEU A 96 -13.79 4.31 -9.30
CA LEU A 96 -12.77 5.01 -8.50
C LEU A 96 -13.34 5.48 -7.17
N TRP A 97 -14.46 6.20 -7.19
CA TRP A 97 -15.10 6.72 -5.97
C TRP A 97 -15.63 5.60 -5.06
N PRO A 98 -16.30 4.55 -5.59
CA PRO A 98 -16.61 3.35 -4.81
C PRO A 98 -15.40 2.74 -4.11
N ALA A 99 -14.26 2.61 -4.81
CA ALA A 99 -13.03 2.07 -4.22
C ALA A 99 -12.47 2.97 -3.11
N VAL A 100 -12.46 4.30 -3.31
CA VAL A 100 -12.07 5.26 -2.27
C VAL A 100 -12.94 5.09 -1.02
N ALA A 101 -14.26 5.06 -1.18
CA ALA A 101 -15.19 4.92 -0.06
C ALA A 101 -15.00 3.58 0.69
N LEU A 102 -14.83 2.49 -0.05
CA LEU A 102 -14.61 1.17 0.52
C LEU A 102 -13.32 1.12 1.35
N HIS A 103 -12.19 1.56 0.78
CA HIS A 103 -10.92 1.53 1.49
C HIS A 103 -10.92 2.47 2.70
N ALA A 104 -11.51 3.67 2.58
CA ALA A 104 -11.67 4.59 3.71
C ALA A 104 -12.47 3.95 4.85
N LEU A 105 -13.62 3.33 4.53
CA LEU A 105 -14.47 2.66 5.51
C LEU A 105 -13.70 1.55 6.23
N LEU A 106 -13.04 0.66 5.48
CA LEU A 106 -12.27 -0.45 6.06
C LEU A 106 -11.13 0.06 6.95
N THR A 107 -10.39 1.09 6.54
CA THR A 107 -9.35 1.71 7.37
C THR A 107 -9.91 2.30 8.66
N VAL A 108 -11.07 2.97 8.60
CA VAL A 108 -11.74 3.51 9.79
C VAL A 108 -12.20 2.38 10.72
N LEU A 109 -12.79 1.31 10.19
CA LEU A 109 -13.22 0.16 10.99
C LEU A 109 -12.04 -0.51 11.70
N LEU A 110 -10.94 -0.75 10.99
CA LEU A 110 -9.70 -1.29 11.58
C LEU A 110 -9.17 -0.37 12.69
N ALA A 111 -9.10 0.95 12.45
CA ALA A 111 -8.65 1.90 13.47
C ALA A 111 -9.56 1.87 14.71
N ARG A 112 -10.89 1.77 14.53
CA ARG A 112 -11.86 1.67 15.64
C ARG A 112 -11.67 0.40 16.47
N GLU A 113 -11.47 -0.75 15.82
CA GLU A 113 -11.18 -2.01 16.52
C GLU A 113 -9.93 -1.91 17.39
N TRP A 114 -8.88 -1.26 16.89
CA TRP A 114 -7.65 -1.01 17.67
C TRP A 114 -7.87 -0.12 18.88
N PHE A 115 -8.66 0.96 18.76
CA PHE A 115 -9.02 1.80 19.89
C PHE A 115 -9.93 1.10 20.90
N ASN A 116 -10.80 0.20 20.45
CA ASN A 116 -11.63 -0.62 21.33
C ASN A 116 -10.78 -1.62 22.13
N ALA A 117 -9.85 -2.31 21.46
CA ALA A 117 -8.97 -3.28 22.10
C ALA A 117 -8.01 -2.65 23.13
N GLN A 118 -7.69 -1.36 23.01
CA GLN A 118 -6.90 -0.63 24.00
C GLN A 118 -7.71 -0.15 25.22
N ARG A 119 -9.04 -0.15 25.14
CA ARG A 119 -9.94 0.31 26.21
C ARG A 119 -10.52 -0.82 27.05
N ALA A 120 -10.40 -2.07 26.59
CA ALA A 120 -10.80 -3.28 27.30
C ALA A 120 -9.65 -3.79 28.19
#